data_AF-A0A269PGG1-F1
#
_entry.id   AF-A0A269PGG1-F1
#
_cell.length_a   1.000
_cell.length_b   1.000
_cell.length_c   1.000
_cell.angle_alpha   90.00
_cell.angle_beta   90.00
_cell.angle_gamma   90.00
#
_symmetry.space_group_name_H-M   'P 1'
#
loop_
_entity.id
_entity.type
_entity.pdbx_description
1 polymer ?
#
loop_
_entity_poly.entity_id
_entity_poly.type
_entity_poly.pdbx_seq_one_letter_code
_entity_poly.pdbx_strand_id
1 'polypeptide(L)'
;MLGTMSNGKLILVRHGQSEWNKSNQFTGWVDVNLTEQGEQEAINAGKLMAEQNVLPDMVFTSLLRRAIRTANLALNAADRHWIPVERNWRLNERHYGKLQGLNKAEIRDEYGEEQFMTWRRSYGTPPPEIDPENEYSQTHDPRYAFLPEVPRTECLKDVVERFLPYYVDVILPQVLEGKTVMIAAHGNSLRALVKYLDNISDEDIAGLNIPTGMPLVYEIDADGKVLNPGGTYLDPEAAAAGAAAVANQGQK
;
A
#
# COMPACT_ATOMS: atom_id res chain seq x y z
N MET A 1 2.61 -19.48 -32.50
CA MET A 1 3.05 -18.87 -31.22
C MET A 1 1.87 -19.00 -30.28
N LEU A 2 1.96 -19.88 -29.28
CA LEU A 2 0.97 -19.91 -28.20
C LEU A 2 1.11 -18.56 -27.48
N GLY A 3 0.07 -17.73 -27.52
CA GLY A 3 0.09 -16.47 -26.78
C GLY A 3 0.35 -16.76 -25.31
N THR A 4 1.24 -16.00 -24.69
CA THR A 4 1.46 -16.04 -23.23
C THR A 4 0.13 -15.75 -22.54
N MET A 5 -0.50 -16.78 -22.01
CA MET A 5 -1.75 -16.65 -21.25
C MET A 5 -1.42 -16.26 -19.81
N SER A 6 -2.25 -15.38 -19.25
CA SER A 6 -2.24 -15.11 -17.82
C SER A 6 -2.55 -16.40 -17.05
N ASN A 7 -1.74 -16.68 -16.05
CA ASN A 7 -1.96 -17.80 -15.15
C ASN A 7 -2.86 -17.38 -13.99
N GLY A 8 -2.57 -16.24 -13.36
CA GLY A 8 -3.36 -15.66 -12.27
C GLY A 8 -3.34 -14.13 -12.27
N LYS A 9 -4.15 -13.53 -11.38
CA LYS A 9 -4.28 -12.08 -11.28
C LYS A 9 -3.91 -11.58 -9.90
N LEU A 10 -3.29 -10.41 -9.86
CA LEU A 10 -2.94 -9.71 -8.63
C LEU A 10 -3.64 -8.34 -8.62
N ILE A 11 -4.55 -8.13 -7.68
CA ILE A 11 -5.29 -6.87 -7.50
C ILE A 11 -4.64 -6.09 -6.35
N LEU A 12 -4.04 -4.95 -6.64
CA LEU A 12 -3.48 -4.04 -5.64
C LEU A 12 -4.50 -2.95 -5.31
N VAL A 13 -4.83 -2.82 -4.02
CA VAL A 13 -5.76 -1.79 -3.54
C VAL A 13 -5.08 -1.01 -2.42
N ARG A 14 -4.77 0.26 -2.67
CA ARG A 14 -4.38 1.17 -1.58
C ARG A 14 -5.61 1.47 -0.74
N HIS A 15 -5.46 1.47 0.58
CA HIS A 15 -6.55 1.86 1.49
C HIS A 15 -7.17 3.21 1.10
N GLY A 16 -8.45 3.39 1.41
CA GLY A 16 -9.15 4.65 1.21
C GLY A 16 -8.59 5.78 2.10
N GLN A 17 -9.02 7.02 1.89
CA GLN A 17 -8.58 8.16 2.70
C GLN A 17 -8.70 7.88 4.21
N SER A 18 -7.59 8.04 4.93
CA SER A 18 -7.58 7.97 6.40
C SER A 18 -7.75 9.34 7.05
N GLU A 19 -8.11 9.35 8.34
CA GLU A 19 -8.23 10.57 9.16
C GLU A 19 -6.98 11.45 9.02
N TRP A 20 -5.79 10.85 9.10
CA TRP A 20 -4.52 11.57 8.99
C TRP A 20 -4.08 11.91 7.58
N ASN A 21 -4.66 11.27 6.55
CA ASN A 21 -4.53 11.81 5.19
C ASN A 21 -5.32 13.10 5.05
N LYS A 22 -6.53 13.15 5.61
CA LYS A 22 -7.40 14.33 5.57
C LYS A 22 -6.82 15.50 6.36
N SER A 23 -6.24 15.25 7.54
CA SER A 23 -5.58 16.29 8.36
C SER A 23 -4.12 16.58 7.96
N ASN A 24 -3.64 16.01 6.85
CA ASN A 24 -2.29 16.24 6.32
C ASN A 24 -1.14 15.83 7.26
N GLN A 25 -1.34 14.80 8.09
CA GLN A 25 -0.32 14.29 9.01
C GLN A 25 0.48 13.12 8.40
N PHE A 26 1.72 12.94 8.87
CA PHE A 26 2.48 11.71 8.64
C PHE A 26 1.94 10.59 9.53
N THR A 27 1.55 9.46 8.93
CA THR A 27 0.89 8.36 9.66
C THR A 27 1.85 7.24 10.03
N GLY A 28 2.48 6.64 9.03
CA GLY A 28 3.29 5.43 9.22
C GLY A 28 2.51 4.30 9.87
N TRP A 29 3.04 3.75 10.96
CA TRP A 29 2.44 2.62 11.64
C TRP A 29 1.37 2.99 12.66
N VAL A 30 1.13 4.30 12.90
CA VAL A 30 0.02 4.73 13.74
C VAL A 30 -1.31 4.22 13.16
N ASP A 31 -2.12 3.61 14.01
CA ASP A 31 -3.29 2.83 13.61
C ASP A 31 -4.56 3.69 13.51
N VAL A 32 -4.54 4.67 12.62
CA VAL A 32 -5.67 5.60 12.37
C VAL A 32 -6.79 4.97 11.54
N ASN A 33 -7.99 5.53 11.65
CA ASN A 33 -9.16 5.00 10.96
C ASN A 33 -9.33 5.57 9.54
N LEU A 34 -10.24 4.97 8.78
CA LEU A 34 -10.77 5.54 7.54
C LEU A 34 -11.71 6.72 7.86
N THR A 35 -11.79 7.69 6.94
CA THR A 35 -12.88 8.67 6.92
C THR A 35 -14.10 8.07 6.22
N GLU A 36 -15.27 8.72 6.32
CA GLU A 36 -16.45 8.35 5.52
C GLU A 36 -16.14 8.30 4.01
N GLN A 37 -15.32 9.25 3.52
CA GLN A 37 -14.84 9.22 2.13
C GLN A 37 -14.00 7.95 1.87
N GLY A 38 -13.07 7.61 2.76
CA GLY A 38 -12.23 6.41 2.61
C GLY A 38 -13.02 5.11 2.67
N GLU A 39 -14.12 5.07 3.42
CA GLU A 39 -15.06 3.94 3.41
C GLU A 39 -15.79 3.84 2.08
N GLN A 40 -16.25 4.96 1.52
CA GLN A 40 -16.91 4.97 0.21
C GLN A 40 -15.96 4.59 -0.93
N GLU A 41 -14.70 5.01 -0.86
CA GLU A 41 -13.63 4.59 -1.78
C GLU A 41 -13.43 3.07 -1.72
N ALA A 42 -13.41 2.48 -0.52
CA ALA A 42 -13.27 1.02 -0.35
C ALA A 42 -14.48 0.23 -0.87
N ILE A 43 -15.69 0.73 -0.63
CA ILE A 43 -16.93 0.14 -1.19
C ILE A 43 -16.88 0.19 -2.72
N ASN A 44 -16.45 1.32 -3.30
CA ASN A 44 -16.34 1.47 -4.74
C ASN A 44 -15.34 0.50 -5.37
N ALA A 45 -14.19 0.27 -4.71
CA ALA A 45 -13.23 -0.74 -5.13
C ALA A 45 -13.88 -2.13 -5.31
N GLY A 46 -14.71 -2.54 -4.35
CA GLY A 46 -15.46 -3.79 -4.42
C GLY A 46 -16.47 -3.84 -5.55
N LYS A 47 -17.20 -2.74 -5.79
CA LYS A 47 -18.15 -2.65 -6.90
C LYS A 47 -17.46 -2.77 -8.25
N LEU A 48 -16.34 -2.05 -8.46
CA LEU A 48 -15.55 -2.13 -9.70
C LEU A 48 -15.05 -3.56 -9.96
N MET A 49 -14.56 -4.25 -8.93
CA MET A 49 -14.15 -5.65 -9.05
C MET A 49 -15.30 -6.56 -9.49
N ALA A 50 -16.51 -6.39 -8.92
CA ALA A 50 -17.68 -7.17 -9.30
C ALA A 50 -18.19 -6.86 -10.71
N GLU A 51 -18.32 -5.58 -11.06
CA GLU A 51 -18.80 -5.10 -12.36
C GLU A 51 -17.91 -5.58 -13.51
N GLN A 52 -16.59 -5.68 -13.28
CA GLN A 52 -15.62 -6.14 -14.29
C GLN A 52 -15.29 -7.63 -14.17
N ASN A 53 -15.97 -8.36 -13.28
CA ASN A 53 -15.76 -9.78 -13.05
C ASN A 53 -14.29 -10.13 -12.71
N VAL A 54 -13.64 -9.28 -11.90
CA VAL A 54 -12.29 -9.48 -11.36
C VAL A 54 -12.40 -9.72 -9.86
N LEU A 55 -12.97 -10.88 -9.50
CA LEU A 55 -13.30 -11.22 -8.11
C LEU A 55 -12.15 -11.94 -7.40
N PRO A 56 -11.76 -11.54 -6.18
CA PRO A 56 -10.68 -12.20 -5.46
C PRO A 56 -11.09 -13.57 -4.90
N ASP A 57 -10.13 -14.49 -4.90
CA ASP A 57 -10.20 -15.81 -4.25
C ASP A 57 -9.45 -15.82 -2.91
N MET A 58 -8.56 -14.85 -2.69
CA MET A 58 -7.81 -14.68 -1.45
C MET A 58 -7.42 -13.21 -1.23
N VAL A 59 -7.33 -12.79 0.03
CA VAL A 59 -6.85 -11.45 0.41
C VAL A 59 -5.62 -11.51 1.28
N PHE A 60 -4.66 -10.63 1.00
CA PHE A 60 -3.59 -10.26 1.92
C PHE A 60 -3.75 -8.80 2.34
N THR A 61 -3.57 -8.52 3.64
CA THR A 61 -3.57 -7.15 4.14
C THR A 61 -2.54 -6.95 5.26
N SER A 62 -2.33 -5.69 5.62
CA SER A 62 -1.44 -5.29 6.71
C SER A 62 -2.04 -5.56 8.10
N LEU A 63 -1.33 -5.19 9.17
CA LEU A 63 -1.88 -5.17 10.53
C LEU A 63 -2.55 -3.83 10.92
N LEU A 64 -2.75 -2.92 9.96
CA LEU A 64 -3.27 -1.57 10.20
C LEU A 64 -4.73 -1.47 9.78
N ARG A 65 -5.58 -0.95 10.68
CA ARG A 65 -7.04 -0.99 10.58
C ARG A 65 -7.57 -0.38 9.30
N ARG A 66 -6.97 0.70 8.80
CA ARG A 66 -7.39 1.36 7.56
C ARG A 66 -7.35 0.43 6.35
N ALA A 67 -6.31 -0.40 6.21
CA ALA A 67 -6.22 -1.36 5.12
C ALA A 67 -7.14 -2.59 5.35
N ILE A 68 -7.22 -3.07 6.59
CA ILE A 68 -8.13 -4.16 6.98
C ILE A 68 -9.59 -3.78 6.71
N ARG A 69 -10.00 -2.56 7.10
CA ARG A 69 -11.34 -2.04 6.85
C ARG A 69 -11.60 -1.84 5.36
N THR A 70 -10.63 -1.34 4.60
CA THR A 70 -10.75 -1.27 3.14
C THR A 70 -10.99 -2.65 2.54
N ALA A 71 -10.23 -3.67 2.94
CA ALA A 71 -10.43 -5.04 2.49
C ALA A 71 -11.84 -5.55 2.79
N ASN A 72 -12.30 -5.40 4.04
CA ASN A 72 -13.62 -5.88 4.45
C ASN A 72 -14.75 -5.19 3.67
N LEU A 73 -14.69 -3.87 3.50
CA LEU A 73 -15.71 -3.12 2.76
C LEU A 73 -15.73 -3.48 1.26
N ALA A 74 -14.55 -3.68 0.66
CA ALA A 74 -14.45 -4.12 -0.72
C ALA A 74 -14.99 -5.55 -0.90
N LEU A 75 -14.67 -6.47 0.01
CA LEU A 75 -15.20 -7.84 -0.02
C LEU A 75 -16.72 -7.88 0.17
N ASN A 76 -17.28 -7.00 0.99
CA ASN A 76 -18.74 -6.87 1.12
C ASN A 76 -19.39 -6.48 -0.20
N ALA A 77 -18.87 -5.43 -0.84
CA ALA A 77 -19.43 -4.92 -2.08
C ALA A 77 -19.23 -5.90 -3.26
N ALA A 78 -18.22 -6.76 -3.21
CA ALA A 78 -17.95 -7.80 -4.19
C ALA A 78 -18.60 -9.16 -3.89
N ASP A 79 -19.38 -9.27 -2.80
CA ASP A 79 -19.97 -10.53 -2.31
C ASP A 79 -18.96 -11.68 -2.12
N ARG A 80 -17.82 -11.36 -1.49
CA ARG A 80 -16.67 -12.27 -1.31
C ARG A 80 -16.17 -12.37 0.14
N HIS A 81 -16.98 -12.04 1.13
CA HIS A 81 -16.58 -12.06 2.55
C HIS A 81 -16.02 -13.38 3.08
N TRP A 82 -16.43 -14.50 2.50
CA TRP A 82 -16.10 -15.85 2.97
C TRP A 82 -14.70 -16.31 2.56
N ILE A 83 -14.01 -15.59 1.67
CA ILE A 83 -12.69 -16.01 1.17
C ILE A 83 -11.61 -15.88 2.26
N PRO A 84 -10.52 -16.65 2.17
CA PRO A 84 -9.42 -16.54 3.12
C PRO A 84 -8.77 -15.14 3.14
N VAL A 85 -8.45 -14.66 4.34
CA VAL A 85 -7.77 -13.37 4.56
C VAL A 85 -6.56 -13.55 5.46
N GLU A 86 -5.38 -13.25 4.92
CA GLU A 86 -4.11 -13.29 5.64
C GLU A 86 -3.64 -11.88 6.01
N ARG A 87 -3.10 -11.74 7.23
CA ARG A 87 -2.62 -10.44 7.74
C ARG A 87 -1.15 -10.53 8.11
N ASN A 88 -0.34 -9.58 7.64
CA ASN A 88 1.08 -9.59 7.95
C ASN A 88 1.66 -8.18 8.07
N TRP A 89 2.53 -7.97 9.06
CA TRP A 89 3.19 -6.67 9.30
C TRP A 89 4.07 -6.24 8.12
N ARG A 90 4.57 -7.20 7.33
CA ARG A 90 5.37 -6.93 6.13
C ARG A 90 4.60 -6.17 5.05
N LEU A 91 3.26 -6.09 5.16
CA LEU A 91 2.40 -5.27 4.31
C LEU A 91 2.10 -3.88 4.91
N ASN A 92 2.60 -3.54 6.09
CA ASN A 92 2.38 -2.21 6.70
C ASN A 92 2.95 -1.09 5.83
N GLU A 93 2.43 0.12 6.02
CA GLU A 93 3.00 1.37 5.48
C GLU A 93 4.47 1.54 5.90
N ARG A 94 5.22 2.42 5.24
CA ARG A 94 6.55 2.84 5.72
C ARG A 94 6.45 3.43 7.13
N HIS A 95 7.27 2.99 8.07
CA HIS A 95 7.39 3.62 9.39
C HIS A 95 8.00 5.02 9.24
N TYR A 96 7.29 6.08 9.65
CA TYR A 96 7.75 7.46 9.44
C TYR A 96 8.64 7.99 10.58
N GLY A 97 8.96 7.14 11.54
CA GLY A 97 9.82 7.48 12.66
C GLY A 97 9.29 8.67 13.43
N LYS A 98 10.17 9.60 13.80
CA LYS A 98 9.83 10.81 14.57
C LYS A 98 8.77 11.68 13.88
N LEU A 99 8.55 11.52 12.57
CA LEU A 99 7.56 12.31 11.86
C LEU A 99 6.12 11.85 12.14
N GLN A 100 5.89 10.66 12.68
CA GLN A 100 4.54 10.17 12.96
C GLN A 100 3.77 11.16 13.85
N GLY A 101 2.56 11.54 13.40
CA GLY A 101 1.71 12.52 14.08
C GLY A 101 1.93 13.97 13.65
N LEU A 102 3.08 14.30 13.06
CA LEU A 102 3.40 15.67 12.65
C LEU A 102 2.70 16.07 11.36
N ASN A 103 2.34 17.34 11.24
CA ASN A 103 1.74 17.89 10.02
C ASN A 103 2.80 18.05 8.92
N LYS A 104 2.46 17.66 7.70
CA LYS A 104 3.38 17.71 6.55
C LYS A 104 3.74 19.13 6.14
N ALA A 105 2.78 20.05 6.17
CA ALA A 105 3.02 21.44 5.79
C ALA A 105 3.94 22.11 6.81
N GLU A 106 3.70 21.90 8.11
CA GLU A 106 4.56 22.43 9.19
C GLU A 106 6.00 21.91 9.07
N ILE A 107 6.19 20.61 8.83
CA ILE A 107 7.52 20.03 8.62
C ILE A 107 8.21 20.59 7.38
N ARG A 108 7.48 20.81 6.29
CA ARG A 108 8.03 21.47 5.09
C ARG A 108 8.44 22.90 5.39
N ASP A 109 7.63 23.65 6.12
CA ASP A 109 7.89 25.05 6.43
C ASP A 109 9.08 25.21 7.41
N GLU A 110 9.27 24.26 8.33
CA GLU A 110 10.40 24.23 9.28
C GLU A 110 11.72 23.75 8.65
N TYR A 111 11.69 22.66 7.87
CA TYR A 111 12.91 22.00 7.35
C TYR A 111 13.21 22.30 5.89
N GLY A 112 12.30 22.97 5.18
CA GLY A 112 12.41 23.27 3.75
C GLY A 112 11.97 22.12 2.82
N GLU A 113 11.67 22.48 1.57
CA GLU A 113 11.14 21.56 0.54
C GLU A 113 12.08 20.38 0.26
N GLU A 114 13.38 20.61 0.18
CA GLU A 114 14.37 19.57 -0.15
C GLU A 114 14.43 18.47 0.93
N GLN A 115 14.48 18.85 2.20
CA GLN A 115 14.50 17.91 3.32
C GLN A 115 13.16 17.18 3.46
N PHE A 116 12.04 17.90 3.29
CA PHE A 116 10.70 17.32 3.27
C PHE A 116 10.55 16.27 2.16
N MET A 117 10.98 16.58 0.94
CA MET A 117 10.93 15.67 -0.19
C MET A 117 11.87 14.48 -0.01
N THR A 118 13.04 14.68 0.60
CA THR A 118 13.95 13.60 0.96
C THR A 118 13.26 12.60 1.91
N TRP A 119 12.71 13.05 3.03
CA TRP A 119 12.00 12.15 3.96
C TRP A 119 10.74 11.53 3.35
N ARG A 120 10.05 12.25 2.47
CA ARG A 120 8.82 11.76 1.85
C ARG A 120 9.09 10.75 0.75
N ARG A 121 10.12 10.92 -0.06
CA ARG A 121 10.27 10.22 -1.35
C ARG A 121 11.62 9.53 -1.59
N SER A 122 12.66 9.81 -0.81
CA SER A 122 13.96 9.13 -0.96
C SER A 122 13.80 7.62 -0.88
N TYR A 123 14.50 6.91 -1.76
CA TYR A 123 14.52 5.45 -1.75
C TYR A 123 15.30 4.93 -0.53
N GLY A 124 16.48 5.49 -0.26
CA GLY A 124 17.43 4.97 0.73
C GLY A 124 17.64 5.82 1.98
N THR A 125 16.98 6.97 2.11
CA THR A 125 17.15 7.85 3.28
C THR A 125 15.91 7.82 4.17
N PRO A 126 15.98 7.24 5.37
CA PRO A 126 14.85 7.21 6.29
C PRO A 126 14.65 8.58 6.99
N PRO A 127 13.44 8.86 7.49
CA PRO A 127 13.23 9.90 8.49
C PRO A 127 14.01 9.64 9.80
N PRO A 128 14.13 10.63 10.71
CA PRO A 128 14.74 10.42 12.01
C PRO A 128 14.01 9.34 12.82
N GLU A 129 14.75 8.56 13.62
CA GLU A 129 14.19 7.53 14.48
C GLU A 129 13.24 8.10 15.54
N ILE A 130 12.15 7.38 15.78
CA ILE A 130 11.25 7.67 16.91
C ILE A 130 11.87 7.20 18.23
N ASP A 131 11.59 7.92 19.31
CA ASP A 131 11.84 7.45 20.66
C ASP A 131 10.91 6.25 20.98
N PRO A 132 11.42 5.11 21.48
CA PRO A 132 10.59 3.97 21.88
C PRO A 132 9.42 4.31 22.81
N GLU A 133 9.58 5.33 23.65
CA GLU A 133 8.58 5.77 24.64
C GLU A 133 7.64 6.87 24.12
N ASN A 134 7.82 7.30 22.86
CA ASN A 134 6.90 8.27 22.24
C ASN A 134 5.49 7.68 22.12
N GLU A 135 4.44 8.51 22.29
CA GLU A 135 3.04 8.06 22.19
C GLU A 135 2.68 7.42 20.84
N TYR A 136 3.40 7.79 19.76
CA TYR A 136 3.21 7.24 18.42
C TYR A 136 4.21 6.13 18.07
N SER A 137 5.01 5.65 19.03
CA SER A 137 5.86 4.47 18.87
C SER A 137 5.04 3.19 18.90
N GLN A 138 5.41 2.21 18.07
CA GLN A 138 4.80 0.87 18.07
C GLN A 138 5.62 -0.15 18.87
N THR A 139 6.71 0.28 19.53
CA THR A 139 7.66 -0.61 20.23
C THR A 139 6.97 -1.55 21.21
N HIS A 140 5.96 -1.06 21.93
CA HIS A 140 5.25 -1.82 22.96
C HIS A 140 3.87 -2.34 22.50
N ASP A 141 3.53 -2.22 21.22
CA ASP A 141 2.23 -2.70 20.72
C ASP A 141 2.23 -4.23 20.64
N PRO A 142 1.27 -4.92 21.31
CA PRO A 142 1.23 -6.38 21.36
C PRO A 142 1.11 -7.04 19.98
N ARG A 143 0.62 -6.33 18.96
CA ARG A 143 0.55 -6.85 17.58
C ARG A 143 1.92 -7.14 16.98
N TYR A 144 3.00 -6.61 17.56
CA TYR A 144 4.37 -6.78 17.09
C TYR A 144 5.27 -7.52 18.09
N ALA A 145 4.72 -8.06 19.17
CA ALA A 145 5.49 -8.73 20.23
C ALA A 145 6.31 -9.95 19.75
N PHE A 146 6.00 -10.48 18.56
CA PHE A 146 6.73 -11.59 17.93
C PHE A 146 7.93 -11.12 17.08
N LEU A 147 8.08 -9.81 16.83
CA LEU A 147 9.21 -9.28 16.11
C LEU A 147 10.43 -9.20 17.04
N PRO A 148 11.64 -9.51 16.55
CA PRO A 148 12.85 -9.28 17.32
C PRO A 148 13.06 -7.79 17.63
N GLU A 149 12.67 -6.92 16.68
CA GLU A 149 12.73 -5.47 16.83
C GLU A 149 11.63 -4.83 15.98
N VAL A 150 10.93 -3.84 16.55
CA VAL A 150 9.98 -2.99 15.81
C VAL A 150 10.77 -1.84 15.17
N PRO A 151 10.61 -1.57 13.86
CA PRO A 151 11.35 -0.49 13.20
C PRO A 151 11.08 0.86 13.86
N ARG A 152 12.14 1.62 14.12
CA ARG A 152 12.04 2.99 14.67
C ARG A 152 11.93 4.05 13.57
N THR A 153 12.23 3.69 12.33
CA THR A 153 12.06 4.46 11.10
C THR A 153 12.26 3.53 9.91
N GLU A 154 11.74 3.89 8.74
CA GLU A 154 11.97 3.17 7.49
C GLU A 154 12.10 4.16 6.33
N CYS A 155 12.99 3.86 5.38
CA CYS A 155 12.96 4.38 4.02
C CYS A 155 12.19 3.42 3.09
N LEU A 156 12.09 3.71 1.78
CA LEU A 156 11.37 2.79 0.87
C LEU A 156 12.14 1.48 0.66
N LYS A 157 13.48 1.53 0.69
CA LYS A 157 14.33 0.34 0.60
C LYS A 157 14.04 -0.66 1.72
N ASP A 158 13.92 -0.20 2.97
CA ASP A 158 13.61 -1.08 4.11
C ASP A 158 12.25 -1.78 3.92
N VAL A 159 11.27 -1.05 3.37
CA VAL A 159 9.94 -1.62 3.02
C VAL A 159 10.08 -2.71 1.95
N VAL A 160 10.92 -2.50 0.93
CA VAL A 160 11.21 -3.53 -0.10
C VAL A 160 11.82 -4.77 0.56
N GLU A 161 12.84 -4.59 1.39
CA GLU A 161 13.56 -5.67 2.06
C GLU A 161 12.64 -6.53 2.95
N ARG A 162 11.70 -5.93 3.67
CA ARG A 162 10.74 -6.70 4.46
C ARG A 162 9.57 -7.28 3.66
N PHE A 163 9.11 -6.62 2.60
CA PHE A 163 7.90 -7.04 1.90
C PHE A 163 8.19 -8.08 0.82
N LEU A 164 9.25 -7.90 0.04
CA LEU A 164 9.51 -8.73 -1.14
C LEU A 164 9.66 -10.23 -0.81
N PRO A 165 10.35 -10.66 0.26
CA PRO A 165 10.38 -12.08 0.63
C PRO A 165 8.98 -12.65 0.89
N TYR A 166 8.09 -11.90 1.55
CA TYR A 166 6.72 -12.35 1.78
C TYR A 166 5.90 -12.42 0.50
N TYR A 167 6.13 -11.48 -0.43
CA TYR A 167 5.52 -11.57 -1.75
C TYR A 167 5.97 -12.84 -2.49
N VAL A 168 7.28 -13.08 -2.61
CA VAL A 168 7.84 -14.20 -3.37
C VAL A 168 7.51 -15.55 -2.74
N ASP A 169 7.62 -15.67 -1.41
CA ASP A 169 7.51 -16.96 -0.73
C ASP A 169 6.06 -17.33 -0.38
N VAL A 170 5.15 -16.36 -0.29
CA VAL A 170 3.78 -16.58 0.20
C VAL A 170 2.71 -16.14 -0.80
N ILE A 171 2.79 -14.93 -1.34
CA ILE A 171 1.71 -14.36 -2.18
C ILE A 171 1.80 -14.86 -3.62
N LEU A 172 2.98 -14.75 -4.26
CA LEU A 172 3.21 -15.14 -5.65
C LEU A 172 2.82 -16.60 -5.92
N PRO A 173 3.15 -17.59 -5.06
CA PRO A 173 2.71 -18.97 -5.25
C PRO A 173 1.19 -19.11 -5.37
N GLN A 174 0.41 -18.30 -4.65
CA GLN A 174 -1.05 -18.32 -4.76
C GLN A 174 -1.50 -17.85 -6.16
N VAL A 175 -0.84 -16.83 -6.71
CA VAL A 175 -1.12 -16.33 -8.07
C VAL A 175 -0.67 -17.37 -9.13
N LEU A 176 0.46 -18.05 -8.90
CA LEU A 176 0.94 -19.13 -9.76
C LEU A 176 0.08 -20.40 -9.72
N GLU A 177 -0.76 -20.57 -8.69
CA GLU A 177 -1.82 -21.58 -8.66
C GLU A 177 -3.09 -21.14 -9.45
N GLY A 178 -3.05 -19.96 -10.06
CA GLY A 178 -4.13 -19.41 -10.87
C GLY A 178 -5.20 -18.66 -10.09
N LYS A 179 -4.96 -18.34 -8.81
CA LYS A 179 -5.89 -17.55 -7.99
C LYS A 179 -5.88 -16.09 -8.41
N THR A 180 -7.02 -15.43 -8.23
CA THR A 180 -7.08 -13.96 -8.18
C THR A 180 -6.80 -13.50 -6.75
N VAL A 181 -5.64 -12.89 -6.52
CA VAL A 181 -5.20 -12.45 -5.18
C VAL A 181 -5.38 -10.94 -5.04
N MET A 182 -6.09 -10.50 -4.00
CA MET A 182 -6.15 -9.07 -3.64
C MET A 182 -5.14 -8.74 -2.54
N ILE A 183 -4.37 -7.67 -2.72
CA ILE A 183 -3.54 -7.05 -1.69
C ILE A 183 -4.15 -5.69 -1.33
N ALA A 184 -4.77 -5.60 -0.15
CA ALA A 184 -5.25 -4.33 0.41
C ALA A 184 -4.20 -3.77 1.38
N ALA A 185 -3.47 -2.74 0.99
CA ALA A 185 -2.32 -2.23 1.75
C ALA A 185 -2.15 -0.70 1.63
N HIS A 186 -0.91 -0.22 1.65
CA HIS A 186 -0.57 1.20 1.83
C HIS A 186 0.26 1.74 0.67
N GLY A 187 0.48 3.06 0.67
CA GLY A 187 1.17 3.73 -0.42
C GLY A 187 2.58 3.17 -0.66
N ASN A 188 3.43 3.12 0.36
CA ASN A 188 4.82 2.69 0.15
C ASN A 188 4.97 1.18 0.03
N SER A 189 4.16 0.37 0.72
CA SER A 189 4.19 -1.08 0.54
C SER A 189 3.79 -1.48 -0.88
N LEU A 190 2.76 -0.84 -1.45
CA LEU A 190 2.36 -1.11 -2.83
C LEU A 190 3.36 -0.53 -3.84
N ARG A 191 3.94 0.65 -3.59
CA ARG A 191 5.04 1.17 -4.43
C ARG A 191 6.24 0.24 -4.43
N ALA A 192 6.61 -0.34 -3.29
CA ALA A 192 7.70 -1.30 -3.18
C ALA A 192 7.45 -2.54 -4.06
N LEU A 193 6.22 -3.05 -4.09
CA LEU A 193 5.85 -4.17 -4.95
C LEU A 193 5.79 -3.79 -6.43
N VAL A 194 5.19 -2.66 -6.77
CA VAL A 194 5.16 -2.16 -8.16
C VAL A 194 6.58 -1.92 -8.69
N LYS A 195 7.49 -1.40 -7.86
CA LYS A 195 8.91 -1.27 -8.21
C LYS A 195 9.51 -2.61 -8.66
N TYR A 196 9.22 -3.69 -7.93
CA TYR A 196 9.70 -5.02 -8.25
C TYR A 196 9.03 -5.58 -9.52
N LEU A 197 7.70 -5.48 -9.61
CA LEU A 197 6.92 -6.01 -10.74
C LEU A 197 7.29 -5.36 -12.08
N ASP A 198 7.48 -4.04 -12.07
CA ASP A 198 7.77 -3.26 -13.28
C ASP A 198 9.25 -2.92 -13.47
N ASN A 199 10.13 -3.46 -12.60
CA ASN A 199 11.57 -3.20 -12.60
C ASN A 199 11.92 -1.69 -12.63
N ILE A 200 11.21 -0.90 -11.82
CA ILE A 200 11.40 0.55 -11.72
C ILE A 200 12.73 0.84 -11.01
N SER A 201 13.50 1.79 -11.51
CA SER A 201 14.76 2.24 -10.92
C SER A 201 14.56 2.91 -9.54
N ASP A 202 15.65 3.08 -8.78
CA ASP A 202 15.61 3.77 -7.48
C ASP A 202 15.36 5.28 -7.66
N GLU A 203 15.74 5.81 -8.82
CA GLU A 203 15.54 7.19 -9.23
C GLU A 203 14.07 7.45 -9.61
N ASP A 204 13.47 6.57 -10.40
CA ASP A 204 12.12 6.78 -10.95
C ASP A 204 11.01 6.46 -9.94
N ILE A 205 11.28 5.58 -8.96
CA ILE A 205 10.25 5.14 -8.01
C ILE A 205 9.69 6.31 -7.19
N ALA A 206 10.48 7.38 -6.98
CA ALA A 206 10.05 8.60 -6.30
C ALA A 206 8.80 9.24 -6.95
N GLY A 207 8.71 9.17 -8.29
CA GLY A 207 7.61 9.73 -9.09
C GLY A 207 6.32 8.90 -9.07
N LEU A 208 6.38 7.62 -8.67
CA LEU A 208 5.20 6.75 -8.67
C LEU A 208 4.20 7.17 -7.57
N ASN A 209 2.95 7.39 -7.97
CA ASN A 209 1.83 7.72 -7.08
C ASN A 209 0.68 6.74 -7.28
N ILE A 210 0.33 6.01 -6.22
CA ILE A 210 -0.79 5.06 -6.24
C ILE A 210 -2.00 5.77 -5.59
N PRO A 211 -3.12 5.97 -6.33
CA PRO A 211 -4.35 6.59 -5.80
C PRO A 211 -4.97 5.74 -4.67
N THR A 212 -5.76 6.38 -3.79
CA THR A 212 -6.50 5.67 -2.74
C THR A 212 -7.74 4.98 -3.32
N GLY A 213 -8.03 3.76 -2.85
CA GLY A 213 -9.27 3.04 -3.17
C GLY A 213 -9.46 2.58 -4.61
N MET A 214 -8.48 2.76 -5.51
CA MET A 214 -8.59 2.31 -6.90
C MET A 214 -7.88 0.97 -7.10
N PRO A 215 -8.59 -0.10 -7.52
CA PRO A 215 -7.96 -1.38 -7.81
C PRO A 215 -7.06 -1.32 -9.05
N LEU A 216 -5.80 -1.75 -8.89
CA LEU A 216 -4.80 -1.91 -9.95
C LEU A 216 -4.55 -3.40 -10.20
N VAL A 217 -4.81 -3.89 -11.40
CA VAL A 217 -4.72 -5.31 -11.74
C VAL A 217 -3.46 -5.61 -12.53
N TYR A 218 -2.66 -6.56 -12.03
CA TYR A 218 -1.57 -7.19 -12.75
C TYR A 218 -1.98 -8.60 -13.20
N GLU A 219 -1.60 -8.95 -14.41
CA GLU A 219 -1.70 -10.29 -14.99
C GLU A 219 -0.33 -10.94 -14.95
N ILE A 220 -0.26 -12.12 -14.34
CA ILE A 220 1.00 -12.83 -14.07
C ILE A 220 0.97 -14.16 -14.82
N ASP A 221 2.02 -14.44 -15.59
CA ASP A 221 2.18 -15.71 -16.29
C ASP A 221 2.66 -16.84 -15.35
N ALA A 222 2.80 -18.05 -15.90
CA ALA A 222 3.22 -19.22 -15.13
C ALA A 222 4.66 -19.15 -14.59
N ASP A 223 5.50 -18.26 -15.14
CA ASP A 223 6.87 -18.02 -14.68
C ASP A 223 6.94 -16.86 -13.66
N GLY A 224 5.81 -16.24 -13.31
CA GLY A 224 5.75 -15.10 -12.40
C GLY A 224 6.02 -13.76 -13.07
N LYS A 225 6.06 -13.69 -14.42
CA LYS A 225 6.29 -12.44 -15.14
C LYS A 225 5.00 -11.67 -15.32
N VAL A 226 5.14 -10.35 -15.28
CA VAL A 226 4.05 -9.41 -15.57
C VAL A 226 3.77 -9.37 -17.08
N LEU A 227 2.51 -9.59 -17.45
CA LEU A 227 2.04 -9.52 -18.84
C LEU A 227 1.55 -8.12 -19.23
N ASN A 228 1.20 -7.27 -18.25
CA ASN A 228 0.74 -5.90 -18.44
C ASN A 228 1.55 -4.91 -17.56
N PRO A 229 2.78 -4.54 -17.98
CA PRO A 229 3.61 -3.61 -17.20
C PRO A 229 2.89 -2.30 -16.85
N GLY A 230 3.04 -1.84 -15.62
CA GLY A 230 2.29 -0.71 -15.05
C GLY A 230 0.90 -1.07 -14.51
N GLY A 231 0.45 -2.31 -14.75
CA GLY A 231 -0.87 -2.80 -14.39
C GLY A 231 -2.01 -2.09 -15.14
N THR A 232 -3.24 -2.50 -14.84
CA THR A 232 -4.45 -1.90 -15.40
C THR A 232 -5.39 -1.51 -14.28
N TYR A 233 -5.62 -0.20 -14.11
CA TYR A 233 -6.64 0.28 -13.18
C TYR A 233 -8.03 -0.08 -13.69
N LEU A 234 -8.91 -0.53 -12.79
CA LEU A 234 -10.31 -0.81 -13.13
C LEU A 234 -11.08 0.48 -13.49
N ASP A 235 -10.65 1.63 -12.98
CA ASP A 235 -11.15 2.95 -13.41
C ASP A 235 -9.95 3.88 -13.72
N PRO A 236 -9.46 3.88 -14.97
CA PRO A 236 -8.27 4.65 -15.34
C PRO A 236 -8.42 6.17 -15.17
N GLU A 237 -9.61 6.72 -15.43
CA GLU A 237 -9.86 8.15 -15.32
C GLU A 237 -9.83 8.60 -13.86
N ALA A 238 -10.54 7.89 -12.97
CA ALA A 238 -10.51 8.18 -11.54
C ALA A 238 -9.12 7.93 -10.95
N ALA A 239 -8.40 6.90 -11.42
CA ALA A 239 -7.03 6.62 -10.99
C ALA A 239 -6.07 7.75 -11.34
N ALA A 240 -6.15 8.32 -12.55
CA ALA A 240 -5.33 9.46 -12.96
C ALA A 240 -5.60 10.70 -12.09
N ALA A 241 -6.87 11.02 -11.83
CA ALA A 241 -7.25 12.13 -10.95
C ALA A 241 -6.77 11.91 -9.50
N GLY A 242 -6.93 10.69 -8.98
CA GLY A 242 -6.47 10.33 -7.64
C GLY A 242 -4.95 10.36 -7.50
N ALA A 243 -4.19 9.93 -8.51
CA ALA A 243 -2.73 9.97 -8.49
C ALA A 243 -2.21 11.42 -8.45
N ALA A 244 -2.83 12.33 -9.20
CA ALA A 244 -2.54 13.76 -9.14
C ALA A 244 -2.83 14.35 -7.75
N ALA A 245 -3.94 13.97 -7.12
CA ALA A 245 -4.25 14.40 -5.75
C ALA A 245 -3.20 13.93 -4.72
N VAL A 246 -2.68 12.70 -4.87
CA VAL A 246 -1.61 12.17 -4.00
C VAL A 246 -0.28 12.92 -4.20
N ALA A 247 0.05 13.27 -5.45
CA ALA A 247 1.26 14.05 -5.75
C ALA A 247 1.26 15.39 -5.00
N ASN A 248 0.11 16.07 -4.98
CA ASN A 248 -0.09 17.39 -4.38
C ASN A 248 -0.23 17.40 -2.83
N GLN A 249 -0.21 16.24 -2.16
CA GLN A 249 -0.26 16.20 -0.69
C GLN A 249 0.97 16.87 -0.08
N GLY A 250 0.75 17.68 0.97
CA GLY A 250 1.79 18.48 1.63
C GLY A 250 2.03 19.84 0.97
N GLN A 251 1.34 20.18 -0.14
CA GLN A 251 1.46 21.50 -0.78
C GLN A 251 0.62 22.60 -0.10
N LYS A 252 -0.43 22.23 0.63
CA LYS A 252 -1.36 23.13 1.32
C LYS A 252 -1.21 23.05 2.84
#